data_AF-A0A7C3TNE7-F1
#
_entry.id   AF-A0A7C3TNE7-F1
#
_cell.length_a   1.000
_cell.length_b   1.000
_cell.length_c   1.000
_cell.angle_alpha   90.00
_cell.angle_beta   90.00
_cell.angle_gamma   90.00
#
_symmetry.space_group_name_H-M   'P 1'
#
loop_
_entity.id
_entity.type
_entity.pdbx_description
1 polymer ?
#
loop_
_entity_poly.entity_id
_entity_poly.type
_entity_poly.pdbx_seq_one_letter_code
_entity_poly.pdbx_strand_id
1 'polypeptide(L)'
;MVMIDVLVPKEVEDALAQKGISADMCKRLVYDAEDKKTKFVNKVTGENLTKKIMDNITLYVIYASAAPGTQPVTAYVIKKVYSHKMRMKNLVYTMPEEVKDWWCARDNCPTVRGQYDLEYMNVTRMAPTLTCPKCQDSYVEEDIAGKPVAVAEMLFEKKRA
;
A
#
# COMPACT_ATOMS: atom_id res chain seq x y z
N MET A 1 -17.51 8.92 19.02
CA MET A 1 -16.54 8.60 17.95
C MET A 1 -15.19 8.44 18.63
N VAL A 2 -14.64 7.22 18.70
CA VAL A 2 -13.32 7.01 19.32
C VAL A 2 -12.31 7.74 18.45
N MET A 3 -11.66 8.75 18.99
CA MET A 3 -10.62 9.50 18.31
C MET A 3 -9.39 8.59 18.31
N ILE A 4 -9.22 7.84 17.23
CA ILE A 4 -8.02 7.06 16.98
C ILE A 4 -6.91 8.09 16.74
N ASP A 5 -5.78 7.97 17.42
CA ASP A 5 -4.60 8.79 17.11
C ASP A 5 -3.73 8.08 16.07
N VAL A 6 -3.07 8.84 15.19
CA VAL A 6 -2.15 8.29 14.19
C VAL A 6 -0.81 9.00 14.33
N LEU A 7 0.12 8.30 14.97
CA LEU A 7 1.48 8.74 15.23
C LEU A 7 2.33 8.53 13.97
N VAL A 8 2.99 9.61 13.54
CA VAL A 8 3.93 9.60 12.42
C VAL A 8 5.32 9.84 13.00
N PRO A 9 6.21 8.83 13.02
CA PRO A 9 7.59 9.03 13.46
C PRO A 9 8.30 10.08 12.60
N LYS A 10 9.20 10.86 13.20
CA LYS A 10 9.92 11.95 12.52
C LYS A 10 10.65 11.49 11.25
N GLU A 11 11.26 10.31 11.29
CA GLU A 11 11.95 9.72 10.13
C GLU A 11 11.00 9.49 8.94
N VAL A 12 9.76 9.08 9.22
CA VAL A 12 8.73 8.91 8.20
C VAL A 12 8.23 10.26 7.70
N GLU A 13 8.08 11.23 8.59
CA GLU A 13 7.68 12.60 8.24
C GLU A 13 8.70 13.28 7.31
N ASP A 14 10.00 13.13 7.59
CA ASP A 14 11.08 13.65 6.76
C ASP A 14 11.07 12.98 5.36
N ALA A 15 10.87 11.65 5.31
CA ALA A 15 10.78 10.90 4.06
C ALA A 15 9.54 11.27 3.22
N LEU A 16 8.42 11.59 3.89
CA LEU A 16 7.19 12.07 3.26
C LEU A 16 7.38 13.47 2.66
N ALA A 17 8.01 14.38 3.42
CA ALA A 17 8.28 15.74 2.99
C ALA A 17 9.14 15.79 1.71
N GLN A 18 10.18 14.94 1.62
CA GLN A 18 11.01 14.81 0.41
C GLN A 18 10.22 14.38 -0.84
N LYS A 19 9.10 13.68 -0.65
CA LYS A 19 8.22 13.21 -1.74
C LYS A 19 7.04 14.14 -1.99
N GLY A 20 6.93 15.26 -1.25
CA GLY A 20 5.81 16.20 -1.35
C GLY A 20 4.50 15.62 -0.82
N ILE A 21 4.55 14.65 0.10
CA ILE A 21 3.37 13.99 0.68
C ILE A 21 3.18 14.53 2.10
N SER A 22 1.95 14.97 2.45
CA SER A 22 1.68 15.49 3.78
C SER A 22 1.42 14.36 4.79
N ALA A 23 1.90 14.54 6.03
CA ALA A 23 1.60 13.60 7.12
C ALA A 23 0.09 13.45 7.35
N ASP A 24 -0.68 14.54 7.25
CA ASP A 24 -2.14 14.51 7.37
C ASP A 24 -2.82 13.64 6.30
N MET A 25 -2.26 13.58 5.09
CA MET A 25 -2.77 12.67 4.05
C MET A 25 -2.62 11.21 4.50
N CYS A 26 -1.47 10.85 5.07
CA CYS A 26 -1.23 9.50 5.59
C CYS A 26 -2.15 9.17 6.77
N LYS A 27 -2.38 10.12 7.69
CA LYS A 27 -3.32 9.95 8.80
C LYS A 27 -4.74 9.69 8.29
N ARG A 28 -5.23 10.52 7.35
CA ARG A 28 -6.54 10.33 6.71
C ARG A 28 -6.66 8.97 6.01
N LEU A 29 -5.60 8.54 5.33
CA LEU A 29 -5.57 7.25 4.67
C LEU A 29 -5.69 6.08 5.67
N VAL A 30 -5.02 6.17 6.83
CA VAL A 30 -5.17 5.19 7.92
C VAL A 30 -6.60 5.19 8.45
N TYR A 31 -7.21 6.36 8.70
CA TYR A 31 -8.60 6.43 9.15
C TYR A 31 -9.58 5.82 8.15
N ASP A 32 -9.47 6.17 6.87
CA ASP A 32 -10.29 5.60 5.80
C ASP A 32 -10.15 4.07 5.73
N ALA A 33 -8.92 3.57 5.92
CA ALA A 33 -8.61 2.15 5.88
C ALA A 33 -9.19 1.36 7.06
N GLU A 34 -9.22 1.97 8.24
CA GLU A 34 -9.87 1.42 9.43
C GLU A 34 -11.39 1.42 9.28
N ASP A 35 -11.97 2.54 8.86
CA ASP A 35 -13.42 2.73 8.72
C ASP A 35 -14.02 1.85 7.61
N LYS A 36 -13.43 1.90 6.40
CA LYS A 36 -13.96 1.22 5.20
C LYS A 36 -13.39 -0.18 5.00
N LYS A 37 -12.52 -0.63 5.90
CA LYS A 37 -11.77 -1.91 5.80
C LYS A 37 -10.99 -2.05 4.48
N THR A 38 -10.51 -0.93 3.93
CA THR A 38 -9.72 -0.88 2.69
C THR A 38 -8.23 -1.09 3.00
N LYS A 39 -7.92 -2.22 3.63
CA LYS A 39 -6.56 -2.58 4.05
C LYS A 39 -6.33 -4.07 3.98
N PHE A 40 -5.07 -4.44 3.90
CA PHE A 40 -4.59 -5.77 4.20
C PHE A 40 -3.96 -5.82 5.58
N VAL A 41 -4.14 -6.94 6.28
CA VAL A 41 -3.64 -7.17 7.64
C VAL A 41 -2.69 -8.35 7.59
N ASN A 42 -1.44 -8.16 7.99
CA ASN A 42 -0.52 -9.25 8.21
C ASN A 42 -0.80 -9.86 9.58
N LYS A 43 -1.33 -11.09 9.61
CA LYS A 43 -1.70 -11.75 10.87
C LYS A 43 -0.49 -12.21 11.68
N VAL A 44 0.68 -12.33 11.06
CA VAL A 44 1.93 -12.75 11.71
C VAL A 44 2.59 -11.56 12.41
N THR A 45 2.69 -10.41 11.73
CA THR A 45 3.37 -9.22 12.27
C THR A 45 2.44 -8.25 12.98
N GLY A 46 1.12 -8.34 12.76
CA GLY A 46 0.13 -7.38 13.25
C GLY A 46 0.13 -6.05 12.47
N GLU A 47 0.84 -6.00 11.34
CA GLU A 47 0.91 -4.81 10.48
C GLU A 47 -0.31 -4.72 9.56
N ASN A 48 -0.62 -3.49 9.17
CA ASN A 48 -1.68 -3.14 8.26
C ASN A 48 -1.08 -2.42 7.07
N LEU A 49 -1.54 -2.76 5.87
CA LEU A 49 -1.15 -2.16 4.61
C LEU A 49 -2.37 -1.51 3.96
N THR A 50 -2.30 -0.21 3.71
CA THR A 50 -3.31 0.54 2.99
C THR A 50 -2.69 1.29 1.81
N LYS A 51 -3.52 1.66 0.83
CA LYS A 51 -3.08 2.39 -0.36
C LYS A 51 -4.06 3.48 -0.73
N LYS A 52 -3.54 4.52 -1.39
CA LYS A 52 -4.34 5.55 -2.06
C LYS A 52 -3.80 5.77 -3.46
N ILE A 53 -4.67 5.63 -4.45
CA ILE A 53 -4.38 5.98 -5.84
C ILE A 53 -4.72 7.46 -6.01
N MET A 54 -3.75 8.25 -6.47
CA MET A 54 -3.90 9.64 -6.87
C MET A 54 -3.48 9.77 -8.35
N ASP A 55 -3.74 10.91 -8.97
CA ASP A 55 -3.58 11.09 -10.42
C ASP A 55 -2.22 10.65 -10.97
N ASN A 56 -1.14 10.95 -10.25
CA ASN A 56 0.23 10.70 -10.69
C ASN A 56 1.04 9.80 -9.76
N ILE A 57 0.43 9.28 -8.70
CA ILE A 57 1.16 8.51 -7.69
C ILE A 57 0.22 7.55 -6.95
N THR A 58 0.67 6.32 -6.78
CA THR A 58 0.05 5.38 -5.85
C THR A 58 0.87 5.39 -4.57
N LEU A 59 0.23 5.74 -3.46
CA LEU A 59 0.83 5.82 -2.13
C LEU A 59 0.43 4.60 -1.32
N TYR A 60 1.39 3.99 -0.62
CA TYR A 60 1.20 2.87 0.28
C TYR A 60 1.70 3.21 1.68
N VAL A 61 0.94 2.81 2.69
CA VAL A 61 1.26 3.06 4.10
C VAL A 61 1.18 1.74 4.85
N ILE A 62 2.27 1.39 5.53
CA ILE A 62 2.33 0.29 6.50
C ILE A 62 2.26 0.88 7.90
N TYR A 63 1.33 0.40 8.72
CA TYR A 63 1.10 0.89 10.07
C TYR A 63 0.65 -0.24 11.00
N ALA A 64 0.85 -0.07 12.31
CA ALA A 64 0.45 -1.07 13.31
C ALA A 64 -0.14 -0.38 14.54
N SER A 65 -0.89 -1.12 15.36
CA SER A 65 -1.37 -0.61 16.65
C SER A 65 -0.18 -0.20 17.52
N ALA A 66 -0.28 0.96 18.19
CA ALA A 66 0.73 1.40 19.15
C ALA A 66 0.79 0.47 20.38
N ALA A 67 -0.32 -0.18 20.72
CA ALA A 67 -0.43 -1.17 21.78
C ALA A 67 -1.02 -2.48 21.20
N PRO A 68 -0.18 -3.39 20.69
CA PRO A 68 -0.64 -4.68 20.18
C PRO A 68 -1.37 -5.49 21.27
N GLY A 69 -2.52 -6.09 20.94
CA GLY A 69 -3.31 -6.92 21.86
C GLY A 69 -4.29 -6.16 22.77
N THR A 70 -4.23 -4.83 22.82
CA THR A 70 -5.17 -4.01 23.60
C THR A 70 -6.38 -3.61 22.76
N GLN A 71 -7.59 -3.81 23.31
CA GLN A 71 -8.84 -3.29 22.73
C GLN A 71 -9.56 -2.36 23.72
N PRO A 72 -10.16 -1.24 23.24
CA PRO A 72 -10.16 -0.76 21.85
C PRO A 72 -8.79 -0.25 21.42
N VAL A 73 -8.50 -0.31 20.12
CA VAL A 73 -7.30 0.35 19.56
C VAL A 73 -7.50 1.85 19.65
N THR A 74 -6.60 2.53 20.35
CA THR A 74 -6.65 3.98 20.57
C THR A 74 -5.63 4.75 19.73
N ALA A 75 -4.56 4.10 19.27
CA ALA A 75 -3.54 4.73 18.46
C ALA A 75 -2.87 3.76 17.47
N TYR A 76 -2.49 4.28 16.31
CA TYR A 76 -1.65 3.60 15.32
C TYR A 76 -0.32 4.33 15.15
N VAL A 77 0.72 3.58 14.81
CA VAL A 77 2.03 4.11 14.44
C VAL A 77 2.30 3.77 12.98
N ILE A 78 2.55 4.78 12.16
CA ILE A 78 3.03 4.58 10.79
C ILE A 78 4.46 4.04 10.85
N LYS A 79 4.70 2.89 10.22
CA LYS A 79 6.00 2.23 10.17
C LYS A 79 6.76 2.59 8.91
N LYS A 80 6.09 2.54 7.76
CA LYS A 80 6.71 2.77 6.46
C LYS A 80 5.75 3.44 5.49
N VAL A 81 6.32 4.21 4.57
CA VAL A 81 5.61 4.80 3.46
C VAL A 81 6.43 4.65 2.17
N TYR A 82 5.79 4.11 1.15
CA TYR A 82 6.38 3.97 -0.18
C TYR A 82 5.36 4.30 -1.25
N SER A 83 5.86 4.56 -2.46
CA SER A 83 5.04 5.01 -3.56
C SER A 83 5.68 4.72 -4.90
N HIS A 84 4.87 4.73 -5.95
CA HIS A 84 5.31 4.70 -7.34
C HIS A 84 4.40 5.57 -8.20
N LYS A 85 4.91 6.06 -9.33
CA LYS A 85 4.20 6.89 -10.29
C LYS A 85 3.47 6.10 -11.37
N MET A 86 3.80 4.81 -11.54
CA MET A 86 3.07 3.98 -12.50
C MET A 86 1.60 3.80 -12.07
N ARG A 87 0.66 4.01 -12.98
CA ARG A 87 -0.78 3.87 -12.74
C ARG A 87 -1.17 2.40 -12.78
N MET A 88 -1.85 1.93 -11.73
CA MET A 88 -2.47 0.60 -11.72
C MET A 88 -3.66 0.59 -12.71
N LYS A 89 -3.60 -0.24 -13.75
CA LYS A 89 -4.63 -0.37 -14.78
C LYS A 89 -5.60 -1.50 -14.47
N ASN A 90 -5.16 -2.74 -14.68
CA ASN A 90 -6.01 -3.93 -14.58
C ASN A 90 -5.26 -5.06 -13.88
N LEU A 91 -6.02 -5.85 -13.12
CA LEU A 91 -5.57 -7.16 -12.66
C LEU A 91 -5.52 -8.09 -13.88
N VAL A 92 -4.35 -8.63 -14.18
CA VAL A 92 -4.17 -9.56 -15.30
C VAL A 92 -4.58 -10.96 -14.89
N TYR A 93 -3.99 -11.46 -13.79
CA TYR A 93 -4.36 -12.74 -13.22
C TYR A 93 -3.91 -12.87 -11.75
N THR A 94 -4.46 -13.86 -11.06
CA THR A 94 -4.08 -14.28 -9.71
C THR A 94 -3.57 -15.71 -9.71
N MET A 95 -2.72 -16.05 -8.75
CA MET A 95 -2.21 -17.40 -8.49
C MET A 95 -2.74 -17.85 -7.11
N PRO A 96 -3.94 -18.47 -7.04
CA PRO A 96 -4.59 -18.79 -5.76
C PRO A 96 -3.79 -19.72 -4.85
N GLU A 97 -2.90 -20.53 -5.43
CA GLU A 97 -1.99 -21.45 -4.74
C GLU A 97 -0.84 -20.72 -4.01
N GLU A 98 -0.47 -19.51 -4.45
CA GLU A 98 0.56 -18.69 -3.82
C GLU A 98 -0.04 -17.79 -2.74
N VAL A 99 -0.48 -18.41 -1.65
CA VAL A 99 -1.03 -17.73 -0.47
C VAL A 99 0.04 -16.91 0.24
N LYS A 100 -0.32 -15.71 0.70
CA LYS A 100 0.56 -14.78 1.41
C LYS A 100 0.09 -14.58 2.86
N ASP A 101 0.96 -14.03 3.70
CA ASP A 101 0.69 -13.77 5.14
C ASP A 101 -0.31 -12.63 5.38
N TRP A 102 -0.70 -11.93 4.32
CA TRP A 102 -1.62 -10.81 4.34
C TRP A 102 -3.07 -11.27 4.18
N TRP A 103 -3.99 -10.58 4.83
CA TRP A 103 -5.42 -10.86 4.82
C TRP A 103 -6.22 -9.63 4.43
N CYS A 104 -7.19 -9.79 3.55
CA CYS A 104 -8.10 -8.71 3.20
C CYS A 104 -9.04 -8.40 4.38
N ALA A 105 -9.00 -7.18 4.92
CA ALA A 105 -9.89 -6.78 6.01
C ALA A 105 -11.36 -6.69 5.58
N ARG A 106 -11.63 -6.44 4.30
CA ARG A 106 -12.98 -6.37 3.73
C ARG A 106 -13.62 -7.74 3.60
N ASP A 107 -12.93 -8.69 2.98
CA ASP A 107 -13.48 -10.00 2.63
C ASP A 107 -13.09 -11.14 3.60
N ASN A 108 -12.22 -10.82 4.58
CA ASN A 108 -11.68 -11.75 5.58
C ASN A 108 -11.13 -13.04 4.96
N CYS A 109 -10.31 -12.91 3.93
CA CYS A 109 -9.64 -14.04 3.29
C CYS A 109 -8.14 -13.75 3.12
N PRO A 110 -7.29 -14.79 3.04
CA PRO A 110 -5.88 -14.59 2.74
C PRO A 110 -5.72 -13.99 1.35
N THR A 111 -4.70 -13.15 1.19
CA THR A 111 -4.30 -12.65 -0.11
C THR A 111 -3.45 -13.68 -0.84
N VAL A 112 -3.44 -13.55 -2.15
CA VAL A 112 -2.72 -14.42 -3.07
C VAL A 112 -1.80 -13.57 -3.94
N ARG A 113 -0.83 -14.18 -4.59
CA ARG A 113 -0.03 -13.47 -5.59
C ARG A 113 -0.90 -13.10 -6.79
N GLY A 114 -0.83 -11.84 -7.21
CA GLY A 114 -1.45 -11.33 -8.43
C GLY A 114 -0.42 -10.71 -9.36
N GLN A 115 -0.82 -10.49 -10.60
CA GLN A 115 -0.09 -9.69 -11.59
C GLN A 115 -0.97 -8.54 -12.03
N TYR A 116 -0.45 -7.31 -11.94
CA TYR A 116 -1.18 -6.11 -12.29
C TYR A 116 -0.45 -5.37 -13.40
N ASP A 117 -1.22 -4.83 -14.35
CA ASP A 117 -0.69 -3.93 -15.36
C ASP A 117 -0.44 -2.55 -14.75
N LEU A 118 0.82 -2.13 -14.76
CA LEU A 118 1.26 -0.81 -14.37
C LEU A 118 1.59 -0.01 -15.63
N GLU A 119 0.95 1.14 -15.81
CA GLU A 119 1.17 2.02 -16.96
C GLU A 119 1.93 3.28 -16.54
N TYR A 120 2.95 3.64 -17.31
CA TYR A 120 3.60 4.94 -17.21
C TYR A 120 3.93 5.44 -18.60
N MET A 121 3.55 6.69 -18.92
CA MET A 121 3.80 7.29 -20.23
C MET A 121 3.36 6.41 -21.42
N ASN A 122 2.15 5.81 -21.34
CA ASN A 122 1.59 4.87 -22.33
C ASN A 122 2.37 3.55 -22.50
N VAL A 123 3.36 3.27 -21.66
CA VAL A 123 4.04 1.97 -21.60
C VAL A 123 3.48 1.15 -20.46
N THR A 124 2.98 -0.05 -20.77
CA THR A 124 2.46 -0.99 -19.78
C THR A 124 3.49 -2.07 -19.45
N ARG A 125 3.62 -2.37 -18.16
CA ARG A 125 4.45 -3.45 -17.60
C ARG A 125 3.68 -4.18 -16.51
N MET A 126 3.78 -5.50 -16.52
CA MET A 126 3.21 -6.32 -15.47
C MET A 126 4.11 -6.26 -14.22
N ALA A 127 3.50 -6.12 -13.05
CA ALA A 127 4.19 -6.20 -11.78
C ALA A 127 3.48 -7.15 -10.81
N PRO A 128 4.24 -7.93 -10.02
CA PRO A 128 3.66 -8.77 -8.99
C PRO A 128 3.02 -7.90 -7.90
N THR A 129 1.88 -8.37 -7.38
CA THR A 129 1.10 -7.69 -6.34
C THR A 129 0.57 -8.68 -5.31
N LEU A 130 0.30 -8.21 -4.11
CA LEU A 130 -0.59 -8.87 -3.14
C LEU A 130 -2.02 -8.60 -3.57
N THR A 131 -2.83 -9.62 -3.82
CA THR A 131 -4.19 -9.44 -4.33
C THR A 131 -5.21 -10.20 -3.50
N CYS A 132 -6.34 -9.57 -3.20
CA CYS A 132 -7.48 -10.29 -2.64
C CYS A 132 -8.17 -11.11 -3.76
N PRO A 133 -8.33 -12.43 -3.62
CA PRO A 133 -8.99 -13.24 -4.65
C PRO A 133 -10.49 -12.95 -4.79
N LYS A 134 -11.11 -12.28 -3.81
CA LYS A 134 -12.56 -11.96 -3.78
C LYS A 134 -12.86 -10.57 -4.33
N CYS A 135 -12.42 -9.50 -3.65
CA CYS A 135 -12.67 -8.13 -4.12
C CYS A 135 -11.68 -7.63 -5.19
N GLN A 136 -10.65 -8.43 -5.53
CA GLN A 136 -9.63 -8.09 -6.53
C GLN A 136 -8.84 -6.79 -6.22
N ASP A 137 -8.88 -6.33 -4.98
CA ASP A 137 -8.01 -5.24 -4.57
C ASP A 137 -6.56 -5.73 -4.53
N SER A 138 -5.64 -4.95 -5.09
CA SER A 138 -4.24 -5.35 -5.32
C SER A 138 -3.26 -4.31 -4.83
N TYR A 139 -2.17 -4.74 -4.20
CA TYR A 139 -1.17 -3.86 -3.61
C TYR A 139 0.21 -4.24 -4.14
N VAL A 140 0.96 -3.28 -4.66
CA VAL A 140 2.36 -3.48 -5.02
C VAL A 140 3.16 -3.50 -3.72
N GLU A 141 3.98 -4.52 -3.50
CA GLU A 141 4.83 -4.64 -2.29
C GLU A 141 5.98 -3.61 -2.31
N GLU A 142 6.52 -3.28 -1.14
CA GLU A 142 7.57 -2.25 -0.97
C GLU A 142 8.82 -2.54 -1.82
N ASP A 143 9.25 -3.80 -1.85
CA ASP A 143 10.41 -4.27 -2.60
C ASP A 143 10.20 -4.17 -4.12
N ILE A 144 8.97 -4.35 -4.58
CA ILE A 144 8.58 -4.20 -5.98
C ILE A 144 8.44 -2.72 -6.36
N ALA A 145 7.76 -1.92 -5.53
CA ALA A 145 7.60 -0.50 -5.76
C ALA A 145 8.95 0.25 -5.75
N GLY A 146 9.82 -0.07 -4.79
CA GLY A 146 11.08 0.63 -4.56
C GLY A 146 12.23 0.22 -5.47
N LYS A 147 12.17 -0.94 -6.13
CA LYS A 147 13.25 -1.43 -7.01
C LYS A 147 12.80 -1.59 -8.47
N PRO A 148 12.11 -2.67 -8.89
CA PRO A 148 11.81 -2.88 -10.29
C PRO A 148 10.90 -1.80 -10.88
N VAL A 149 9.92 -1.30 -10.14
CA VAL A 149 9.02 -0.23 -10.60
C VAL A 149 9.77 1.10 -10.70
N ALA A 150 10.53 1.47 -9.66
CA ALA A 150 11.37 2.68 -9.69
C ALA A 150 12.39 2.68 -10.84
N VAL A 151 13.01 1.52 -11.13
CA VAL A 151 13.93 1.37 -12.28
C VAL A 151 13.18 1.55 -13.60
N ALA A 152 11.99 0.96 -13.75
CA ALA A 152 11.18 1.13 -14.95
C ALA A 152 10.82 2.61 -15.18
N GLU A 153 10.41 3.33 -14.14
CA GLU A 153 10.13 4.77 -14.19
C GLU A 153 11.35 5.57 -14.66
N MET A 154 12.52 5.33 -14.07
CA MET A 154 13.77 6.00 -14.48
C MET A 154 14.14 5.73 -15.94
N LEU A 155 13.94 4.49 -16.42
CA LEU A 155 14.21 4.14 -17.81
C LEU A 155 13.26 4.85 -18.79
N PHE A 156 11.99 5.02 -18.43
CA PHE A 156 11.03 5.72 -19.27
C PHE A 156 11.29 7.22 -19.32
N GLU A 157 11.64 7.85 -18.19
CA GLU A 157 12.04 9.26 -18.16
C GLU A 157 13.30 9.51 -19.01
N LYS A 158 14.30 8.62 -18.95
CA LYS A 158 15.52 8.75 -19.77
C LYS A 158 15.27 8.60 -21.28
N LYS A 159 14.27 7.82 -21.69
CA LYS A 159 13.90 7.67 -23.11
C LYS A 159 13.12 8.87 -23.66
N ARG A 160 12.64 9.74 -22.77
CA ARG A 160 11.91 10.97 -23.13
C ARG A 160 12.87 12.14 -23.44
N ALA A 161 14.04 12.14 -22.80
CA ALA A 161 15.12 13.12 -22.99
C ALA A 161 15.95 12.76 -24.22
#